data_AF-A0A6A3YPW1-F1
#
_entry.id   AF-A0A6A3YPW1-F1
#
_cell.length_a   1.000
_cell.length_b   1.000
_cell.length_c   1.000
_cell.angle_alpha   90.00
_cell.angle_beta   90.00
_cell.angle_gamma   90.00
#
_symmetry.space_group_name_H-M   'P 1'
#
loop_
_entity.id
_entity.type
_entity.pdbx_description
1 polymer ?
#
loop_
_entity_poly.entity_id
_entity_poly.type
_entity_poly.pdbx_seq_one_letter_code
_entity_poly.pdbx_strand_id
1 'polypeptide(L)' 'MKKHLADRKEEMMVRGDYDTYKEHRIAIMKEVYEVSKGVITRRLVWKFEHHCLRHRFAAEREEDMKLGG' A
#
# COMPACT_ATOMS: atom_id res chain seq x y z
N MET A 1 14.62 -13.06 11.62
CA MET A 1 14.40 -11.63 11.30
C MET A 1 13.96 -10.79 12.50
N LYS A 2 12.94 -11.21 13.29
CA LYS A 2 12.46 -10.44 14.45
C LYS A 2 13.50 -10.22 15.57
N LYS A 3 14.28 -11.25 15.92
CA LYS A 3 15.29 -11.16 16.99
C LYS A 3 16.37 -10.13 16.68
N HIS A 4 17.01 -10.24 15.52
CA HIS A 4 18.04 -9.29 15.06
C HIS A 4 17.55 -7.83 15.02
N LEU A 5 16.27 -7.57 14.72
CA LEU A 5 15.73 -6.22 14.76
C LEU A 5 15.51 -5.71 16.19
N ALA A 6 15.14 -6.60 17.11
CA ALA A 6 15.03 -6.28 18.52
C ALA A 6 16.41 -6.00 19.13
N ASP A 7 17.40 -6.86 18.86
CA ASP A 7 18.78 -6.73 19.33
C ASP A 7 19.38 -5.39 18.83
N ARG A 8 19.22 -5.07 17.54
CA ARG A 8 19.68 -3.79 16.97
C ARG A 8 18.97 -2.57 17.57
N LYS A 9 17.69 -2.69 17.89
CA LYS A 9 16.94 -1.61 18.56
C LYS A 9 17.48 -1.39 19.96
N GLU A 10 17.72 -2.45 20.71
CA GLU A 10 18.28 -2.38 22.07
C GLU A 10 19.66 -1.73 22.05
N GLU A 11 20.55 -2.15 21.15
CA GLU A 11 21.86 -1.52 20.96
C GLU A 11 21.77 -0.01 20.68
N MET A 12 20.84 0.41 19.80
CA MET A 12 20.61 1.83 19.51
C MET A 12 20.04 2.60 20.70
N MET A 13 19.19 1.98 21.52
CA MET A 13 18.66 2.61 22.73
C MET A 13 19.77 2.78 23.78
N VAL A 14 20.65 1.79 23.95
CA VAL A 14 21.80 1.88 24.86
C VAL A 14 22.77 2.99 24.44
N ARG A 15 22.96 3.19 23.13
CA ARG A 15 23.81 4.25 22.58
C ARG A 15 23.16 5.64 22.57
N GLY A 16 21.85 5.73 22.80
CA GLY A 16 21.09 6.98 22.69
C GLY A 16 20.78 7.42 21.26
N ASP A 17 21.09 6.61 20.25
CA ASP A 17 20.92 6.94 18.82
C ASP A 17 19.50 6.64 18.30
N TYR A 18 18.67 5.98 19.11
CA TYR A 18 17.39 5.45 18.66
C TYR A 18 16.41 6.52 18.19
N ASP A 19 16.35 7.67 18.87
CA ASP A 19 15.42 8.75 18.50
C ASP A 19 15.81 9.39 17.18
N THR A 20 17.10 9.67 16.95
CA THR A 20 17.63 10.14 15.66
C THR A 20 17.35 9.16 14.53
N TYR A 21 17.58 7.86 14.76
CA TYR A 21 17.26 6.81 13.78
C TYR A 21 15.75 6.78 13.46
N LYS A 22 14.90 6.91 14.47
CA LYS A 22 13.44 6.91 14.32
C LYS A 22 12.98 8.12 13.50
N GLU A 23 13.49 9.32 13.78
CA GLU A 23 13.18 10.53 13.03
C GLU A 23 13.58 10.39 11.56
N HIS A 24 14.79 9.90 11.30
CA HIS A 24 15.26 9.66 9.94
C HIS A 24 14.39 8.63 9.19
N ARG A 25 13.99 7.53 9.86
CA ARG A 25 13.07 6.53 9.29
C ARG A 25 11.70 7.14 8.99
N ILE A 26 11.17 7.99 9.86
CA ILE A 26 9.90 8.68 9.62
C ILE A 26 10.00 9.61 8.42
N ALA A 27 11.10 10.36 8.27
CA ALA A 27 11.32 11.23 7.13
C ALA A 27 11.33 10.45 5.80
N ILE A 28 12.07 9.35 5.72
CA ILE A 28 12.09 8.46 4.55
C ILE A 28 10.69 7.91 4.26
N MET A 29 9.98 7.44 5.28
CA MET A 29 8.63 6.88 5.11
C MET A 29 7.63 7.93 4.59
N LYS A 30 7.74 9.18 5.04
CA LYS A 30 6.93 10.30 4.54
C LYS A 30 7.21 10.56 3.05
N GLU A 31 8.47 10.63 2.66
CA GLU A 31 8.87 10.84 1.27
C GLU A 31 8.36 9.71 0.36
N VAL A 32 8.60 8.46 0.77
CA VAL A 32 8.13 7.27 0.03
C VAL A 32 6.61 7.26 -0.08
N TYR A 33 5.89 7.62 0.99
CA TYR A 33 4.44 7.73 0.97
C TYR A 33 3.97 8.78 -0.05
N GLU A 34 4.56 9.98 -0.03
CA GLU A 34 4.20 11.06 -0.93
C GLU A 34 4.43 10.71 -2.40
N VAL A 35 5.54 10.04 -2.72
CA VAL A 35 5.82 9.56 -4.08
C VAL A 35 4.86 8.44 -4.48
N SER A 36 4.58 7.51 -3.56
CA SER A 36 3.81 6.30 -3.86
C SER A 36 2.30 6.54 -3.92
N LYS A 37 1.75 7.50 -3.15
CA LYS A 37 0.31 7.68 -3.01
C LYS A 37 -0.36 7.92 -4.36
N GLY A 38 0.21 8.76 -5.21
CA GLY A 38 -0.35 9.05 -6.54
C GLY A 38 -0.38 7.82 -7.45
N VAL A 39 0.67 6.99 -7.41
CA VAL A 39 0.75 5.75 -8.19
C VAL A 39 -0.27 4.72 -7.71
N ILE A 40 -0.36 4.53 -6.38
CA ILE A 40 -1.31 3.60 -5.77
C ILE A 40 -2.74 4.04 -6.07
N THR A 41 -3.05 5.32 -5.86
CA THR A 41 -4.39 5.88 -6.14
C THR A 41 -4.77 5.70 -7.59
N ARG A 42 -3.91 6.06 -8.56
CA ARG A 42 -4.20 5.86 -9.99
C ARG A 42 -4.47 4.39 -10.32
N ARG A 43 -3.69 3.47 -9.75
CA ARG A 43 -3.89 2.04 -9.97
C ARG A 43 -5.20 1.53 -9.39
N LEU A 44 -5.62 2.04 -8.24
CA LEU A 44 -6.91 1.70 -7.64
C LEU A 44 -8.08 2.24 -8.45
N VAL A 45 -8.01 3.51 -8.87
CA VAL A 45 -9.02 4.15 -9.74
C VAL A 45 -9.15 3.37 -11.04
N TRP A 46 -8.04 3.06 -11.72
CA TRP A 46 -8.06 2.27 -12.95
C TRP A 46 -8.73 0.91 -12.78
N LYS A 47 -8.40 0.19 -11.70
CA LYS A 47 -9.03 -1.12 -11.41
C LYS A 47 -10.54 -0.99 -11.20
N PHE A 48 -10.96 0.07 -10.51
CA PHE A 48 -12.37 0.34 -10.26
C PHE A 48 -13.12 0.68 -11.55
N GLU A 49 -12.60 1.64 -12.34
CA GLU A 49 -13.17 2.03 -13.62
C GLU A 49 -13.28 0.84 -14.58
N HIS A 50 -12.21 0.05 -14.69
CA HIS A 50 -12.20 -1.15 -15.52
C HIS A 50 -13.22 -2.18 -15.05
N HIS A 51 -13.38 -2.37 -13.73
CA HIS A 51 -14.40 -3.24 -13.17
C HIS A 51 -15.81 -2.76 -13.54
N CYS A 52 -16.10 -1.47 -13.35
CA CYS A 52 -17.38 -0.87 -13.71
C CYS A 52 -17.68 -1.00 -15.21
N LEU A 53 -16.70 -0.73 -16.07
CA LEU A 53 -16.85 -0.88 -17.52
C LEU A 53 -17.15 -2.33 -17.91
N ARG A 54 -16.44 -3.31 -17.32
CA ARG A 54 -16.68 -4.72 -17.59
C ARG A 54 -18.10 -5.14 -17.21
N HIS A 55 -18.57 -4.70 -16.05
CA HIS A 55 -19.93 -5.00 -15.59
C HIS A 55 -20.99 -4.28 -16.44
N ARG A 56 -20.73 -3.05 -16.87
CA ARG A 56 -21.60 -2.33 -17.81
C ARG A 56 -21.75 -3.09 -19.13
N PHE A 57 -20.64 -3.53 -19.73
CA PHE A 57 -20.70 -4.31 -20.97
C PHE A 57 -21.39 -5.66 -20.79
N ALA A 58 -21.22 -6.32 -19.64
CA ALA A 58 -21.95 -7.54 -19.34
C ALA A 58 -23.47 -7.28 -19.24
N ALA A 59 -23.87 -6.16 -18.62
CA ALA A 59 -25.28 -5.75 -18.51
C ALA A 59 -25.90 -5.39 -19.87
N GLU A 60 -25.17 -4.64 -20.71
CA GLU A 60 -25.61 -4.32 -22.08
C GLU A 60 -25.81 -5.58 -22.93
N ARG A 61 -25.15 -6.69 -22.59
CA ARG A 61 -25.28 -7.99 -23.26
C ARG A 61 -26.24 -8.95 -22.56
N GLU A 62 -26.94 -8.50 -21.51
CA GLU A 62 -27.78 -9.34 -20.62
C GLU A 62 -27.03 -10.55 -20.03
N GLU A 63 -25.69 -10.48 -20.01
CA GLU A 63 -24.80 -11.53 -19.50
C GLU A 63 -24.52 -11.35 -18.00
N ASP A 64 -24.90 -10.21 -17.41
CA ASP A 64 -24.78 -9.90 -15.99
C ASP A 64 -25.82 -10.63 -15.11
N MET A 65 -26.94 -11.05 -15.70
CA MET A 65 -28.02 -11.78 -15.02
C MET A 65 -27.96 -13.30 -15.15
N LYS A 66 -26.90 -13.87 -15.75
CA LYS A 66 -26.70 -15.33 -15.76
C LYS A 66 -26.30 -15.82 -14.37
N LEU A 67 -27.30 -15.96 -13.49
CA LEU A 67 -27.25 -16.89 -12.36
C LEU A 67 -26.87 -18.26 -12.93
N GLY A 68 -25.79 -18.85 -12.40
CA GLY A 68 -25.11 -20.01 -12.98
C GLY A 68 -26.04 -21.10 -13.50
N GLY A 69 -25.71 -21.61 -14.68
CA GLY A 69 -26.20 -22.89 -15.19
C GLY A 69 -25.38 -24.05 -14.67
#